data_AF-A0A931NXX9-F1
#
_entry.id   AF-A0A931NXX9-F1
#
_cell.length_a   1.000
_cell.length_b   1.000
_cell.length_c   1.000
_cell.angle_alpha   90.00
_cell.angle_beta   90.00
_cell.angle_gamma   90.00
#
_symmetry.space_group_name_H-M   'P 1'
#
loop_
_entity.id
_entity.type
_entity.pdbx_description
1 polymer ?
#
loop_
_entity_poly.entity_id
_entity_poly.type
_entity_poly.pdbx_seq_one_letter_code
_entity_poly.pdbx_strand_id
1 'polypeptide(L)'
;MPRASVPSCASARRPPTPPIPFRMKNNLIATAMMALCMLGACSEKPAAPSTPSPASTAAATNPATPADATYTVRGRIDGLPTPDGKSYLHIHHEDIPDFKGRDGKVTGMNEMSMDFLGIAPGVDLSQLKVGDPIEFTFEVRWKSDPRSLVTKIVKLPPDTKLRLSGEGK
;
A
#
# COMPACT_ATOMS: atom_id res chain seq x y z
N MET A 1 58.37 -14.44 -14.21
CA MET A 1 57.25 -14.94 -13.38
C MET A 1 56.09 -15.27 -14.32
N PRO A 2 55.69 -16.55 -14.45
CA PRO A 2 54.63 -16.94 -15.38
C PRO A 2 53.24 -16.63 -14.82
N ARG A 3 52.40 -15.97 -15.63
CA ARG A 3 50.98 -15.71 -15.35
C ARG A 3 50.20 -17.02 -15.50
N ALA A 4 49.58 -17.49 -14.41
CA ALA A 4 48.66 -18.61 -14.43
C ALA A 4 47.35 -18.19 -15.12
N SER A 5 46.98 -18.95 -16.16
CA SER A 5 45.73 -18.81 -16.91
C SER A 5 44.60 -19.47 -16.13
N VAL A 6 43.52 -18.74 -15.86
CA VAL A 6 42.36 -19.24 -15.11
C VAL A 6 41.32 -19.82 -16.10
N PRO A 7 40.76 -21.01 -15.86
CA PRO A 7 39.81 -21.61 -16.78
C PRO A 7 38.43 -20.94 -16.73
N SER A 8 37.90 -20.67 -17.91
CA SER A 8 36.56 -20.13 -18.18
C SER A 8 35.48 -21.15 -17.80
N CYS A 9 34.66 -20.84 -16.79
CA CYS A 9 33.48 -21.63 -16.47
C CYS A 9 32.40 -21.41 -17.55
N ALA A 10 32.18 -22.46 -18.35
CA ALA A 10 31.12 -22.53 -19.33
C ALA A 10 29.75 -22.42 -18.64
N SER A 11 29.06 -21.31 -18.89
CA SER A 11 27.70 -21.05 -18.46
C SER A 11 26.73 -22.03 -19.14
N ALA A 12 26.24 -23.01 -18.40
CA ALA A 12 25.18 -23.91 -18.82
C ALA A 12 23.89 -23.12 -19.05
N ARG A 13 23.51 -22.95 -20.32
CA ARG A 13 22.24 -22.33 -20.72
C ARG A 13 21.10 -23.27 -20.31
N ARG A 14 20.22 -22.80 -19.42
CA ARG A 14 18.97 -23.51 -19.13
C ARG A 14 18.08 -23.51 -20.39
N PRO A 15 17.39 -24.62 -20.71
CA PRO A 15 16.44 -24.66 -21.82
C PRO A 15 15.25 -23.73 -21.57
N PRO A 16 14.65 -23.17 -22.63
CA PRO A 16 13.45 -22.33 -22.51
C PRO A 16 12.27 -23.16 -22.00
N THR A 17 11.57 -22.64 -20.99
CA THR A 17 10.31 -23.18 -20.50
C THR A 17 9.21 -23.01 -21.56
N PRO A 18 8.36 -24.03 -21.80
CA PRO A 18 7.25 -23.91 -22.74
C PRO A 18 6.17 -22.95 -22.19
N PRO A 19 5.45 -22.23 -23.07
CA PRO A 19 4.36 -21.34 -22.66
C PRO A 19 3.18 -22.14 -22.09
N ILE A 20 2.67 -21.71 -20.94
CA ILE A 20 1.45 -22.24 -20.33
C ILE A 20 0.24 -21.66 -21.10
N PRO A 21 -0.71 -22.48 -21.59
CA PRO A 21 -1.92 -21.98 -22.24
C PRO A 21 -2.85 -21.32 -21.21
N PHE A 22 -2.98 -20.00 -21.30
CA PHE A 22 -4.00 -19.21 -20.59
C PHE A 22 -5.39 -19.58 -21.13
N ARG A 23 -6.16 -20.34 -20.34
CA ARG A 23 -7.56 -20.67 -20.63
C ARG A 23 -8.47 -19.54 -20.12
N MET A 24 -8.77 -18.58 -20.99
CA MET A 24 -9.82 -17.58 -20.80
C MET A 24 -11.18 -18.26 -20.56
N LYS A 25 -11.87 -17.87 -19.48
CA LYS A 25 -13.30 -18.11 -19.32
C LYS A 25 -14.01 -16.75 -19.36
N ASN A 26 -14.51 -16.42 -20.55
CA ASN A 26 -15.46 -15.33 -20.76
C ASN A 26 -16.78 -15.69 -20.09
N ASN A 27 -17.20 -14.93 -19.08
CA ASN A 27 -18.59 -14.91 -18.65
C ASN A 27 -19.22 -13.60 -19.09
N LEU A 28 -19.93 -13.70 -20.20
CA LEU A 28 -20.85 -12.73 -20.74
C LEU A 28 -22.16 -12.83 -19.94
N ILE A 29 -22.50 -11.83 -19.14
CA ILE A 29 -23.87 -11.67 -18.61
C ILE A 29 -24.31 -10.24 -18.90
N ALA A 30 -25.10 -10.13 -19.96
CA ALA A 30 -25.93 -8.98 -20.29
C ALA A 30 -27.33 -9.22 -19.70
N THR A 31 -27.93 -8.19 -19.07
CA THR A 31 -29.37 -7.92 -18.81
C THR A 31 -29.47 -7.03 -17.57
N ALA A 32 -30.41 -6.10 -17.36
CA ALA A 32 -31.46 -5.47 -18.16
C ALA A 32 -31.93 -4.22 -17.39
N MET A 33 -32.65 -3.34 -18.08
CA MET A 33 -33.36 -2.14 -17.62
C MET A 33 -34.21 -2.29 -16.34
N MET A 34 -34.27 -1.23 -15.52
CA MET A 34 -35.51 -0.65 -14.97
C MET A 34 -35.14 0.66 -14.24
N ALA A 35 -35.40 1.87 -14.77
CA ALA A 35 -36.68 2.55 -14.94
C ALA A 35 -37.38 2.93 -13.61
N LEU A 36 -37.26 4.24 -13.30
CA LEU A 36 -38.31 5.14 -12.79
C LEU A 36 -38.73 5.06 -11.30
N CYS A 37 -39.16 6.22 -10.77
CA CYS A 37 -39.87 6.51 -9.50
C CYS A 37 -38.94 6.71 -8.27
N MET A 38 -38.95 7.81 -7.48
CA MET A 38 -39.86 8.94 -7.28
C MET A 38 -39.10 10.14 -6.68
N LEU A 39 -39.61 11.34 -6.97
CA LEU A 39 -39.32 12.56 -6.20
C LEU A 39 -39.79 12.40 -4.74
N GLY A 40 -38.91 12.71 -3.81
CA GLY A 40 -39.22 12.81 -2.37
C GLY A 40 -38.53 14.04 -1.78
N ALA A 41 -39.18 15.19 -1.91
CA ALA A 41 -38.84 16.40 -1.16
C ALA A 41 -39.33 16.22 0.29
N CYS A 42 -38.41 15.96 1.21
CA CYS A 42 -38.66 16.10 2.65
C CYS A 42 -37.77 17.22 3.19
N SER A 43 -38.44 18.21 3.78
CA SER A 43 -37.87 19.36 4.46
C SER A 43 -37.15 18.96 5.75
N GLU A 44 -35.99 19.57 5.94
CA GLU A 44 -35.58 20.31 7.15
C GLU A 44 -35.61 19.61 8.53
N LYS A 45 -34.41 19.41 9.09
CA LYS A 45 -34.18 19.51 10.55
C LYS A 45 -32.76 19.99 10.83
N PRO A 46 -32.55 21.20 11.36
CA PRO A 46 -31.26 21.61 11.92
C PRO A 46 -31.07 20.86 13.24
N ALA A 47 -30.23 19.83 13.24
CA ALA A 47 -29.76 19.19 14.46
C ALA A 47 -28.41 19.81 14.85
N ALA A 48 -28.42 20.40 16.05
CA ALA A 48 -27.36 20.91 16.92
C ALA A 48 -25.86 20.68 16.56
N PRO A 49 -24.98 21.60 17.00
CA PRO A 49 -23.53 21.40 16.94
C PRO A 49 -23.12 20.21 17.82
N SER A 50 -22.71 19.12 17.17
CA SER A 50 -22.05 18.00 17.84
C SER A 50 -20.71 18.46 18.37
N THR A 51 -20.64 18.59 19.69
CA THR A 51 -19.42 18.78 20.48
C THR A 51 -18.33 17.81 19.98
N PRO A 52 -17.11 18.28 19.64
CA PRO A 52 -16.02 17.38 19.28
C PRO A 52 -15.72 16.50 20.49
N SER A 53 -15.91 15.19 20.34
CA SER A 53 -15.57 14.20 21.36
C SER A 53 -14.05 14.13 21.50
N PRO A 54 -13.45 14.58 22.62
CA PRO A 54 -12.03 14.46 22.85
C PRO A 54 -11.80 13.26 23.78
N ALA A 55 -11.38 12.13 23.24
CA ALA A 55 -10.52 11.15 23.94
C ALA A 55 -10.44 9.88 23.10
N SER A 56 -9.55 9.91 22.11
CA SER A 56 -8.83 8.70 21.73
C SER A 56 -7.91 8.35 22.89
N THR A 57 -8.41 7.55 23.84
CA THR A 57 -7.58 6.97 24.91
C THR A 57 -6.72 5.89 24.26
N ALA A 58 -5.63 6.30 23.63
CA ALA A 58 -4.60 5.43 23.11
C ALA A 58 -3.99 4.66 24.29
N ALA A 59 -4.19 3.34 24.30
CA ALA A 59 -3.50 2.45 25.21
C ALA A 59 -1.99 2.57 24.98
N ALA A 60 -1.28 2.96 26.04
CA ALA A 60 0.17 3.13 26.06
C ALA A 60 0.85 1.78 25.78
N THR A 61 1.25 1.59 24.52
CA THR A 61 2.19 0.55 24.12
C THR A 61 3.59 1.07 24.44
N ASN A 62 4.47 0.19 24.93
CA ASN A 62 5.89 0.43 25.24
C ASN A 62 6.53 1.56 24.42
N PRO A 63 7.42 2.39 25.00
CA PRO A 63 8.08 3.46 24.26
C PRO A 63 8.95 2.86 23.15
N ALA A 64 8.32 2.66 21.99
CA ALA A 64 9.01 2.38 20.75
C ALA A 64 9.94 3.57 20.51
N THR A 65 11.14 3.29 20.01
CA THR A 65 12.06 4.34 19.59
C THR A 65 11.29 5.38 18.77
N PRO A 66 11.42 6.68 19.10
CA PRO A 66 10.72 7.72 18.37
C PRO A 66 10.99 7.60 16.87
N ALA A 67 9.95 7.80 16.04
CA ALA A 67 10.11 7.86 14.61
C ALA A 67 11.03 9.02 14.20
N ASP A 68 11.90 8.81 13.23
CA ASP A 68 12.70 9.88 12.64
C ASP A 68 11.82 10.77 11.73
N ALA A 69 10.80 10.17 11.09
CA ALA A 69 9.78 10.87 10.32
C ALA A 69 8.49 10.05 10.21
N THR A 70 7.37 10.74 9.96
CA THR A 70 6.05 10.15 9.75
C THR A 70 5.41 10.77 8.52
N TYR A 71 4.86 9.93 7.64
CA TYR A 71 4.24 10.36 6.39
C TYR A 71 2.85 9.77 6.27
N THR A 72 1.90 10.56 5.78
CA THR A 72 0.58 10.09 5.36
C THR A 72 0.48 10.20 3.86
N VAL A 73 0.28 9.07 3.19
CA VAL A 73 0.39 8.96 1.74
C VAL A 73 -0.76 8.09 1.24
N ARG A 74 -1.15 8.30 -0.01
CA ARG A 74 -2.13 7.45 -0.69
C ARG A 74 -1.41 6.43 -1.56
N GLY A 75 -2.05 5.31 -1.78
CA GLY A 75 -1.48 4.26 -2.62
C GLY A 75 -2.50 3.17 -2.94
N ARG A 76 -1.99 2.12 -3.56
CA ARG A 76 -2.73 0.91 -3.90
C ARG A 76 -2.05 -0.29 -3.30
N ILE A 77 -2.83 -1.23 -2.78
CA ILE A 77 -2.29 -2.50 -2.30
C ILE A 77 -1.92 -3.37 -3.49
N ASP A 78 -0.64 -3.68 -3.63
CA ASP A 78 -0.16 -4.62 -4.65
C ASP A 78 -0.06 -6.05 -4.09
N GLY A 79 0.14 -6.19 -2.78
CA GLY A 79 0.27 -7.48 -2.10
C GLY A 79 -0.05 -7.39 -0.61
N LEU A 80 -0.71 -8.41 -0.08
CA LEU A 80 -0.99 -8.52 1.35
C LEU A 80 0.01 -9.48 2.02
N PRO A 81 0.33 -9.25 3.31
CA PRO A 81 1.21 -10.16 4.03
C PRO A 81 0.57 -11.53 4.18
N THR A 82 1.38 -12.57 4.09
CA THR A 82 0.94 -13.96 4.29
C THR A 82 1.10 -14.36 5.76
N PRO A 83 0.24 -15.23 6.31
CA PRO A 83 0.36 -15.70 7.69
C PRO A 83 1.67 -16.42 8.01
N ASP A 84 2.36 -16.95 6.98
CA ASP A 84 3.66 -17.60 7.12
C ASP A 84 4.85 -16.62 7.16
N GLY A 85 4.59 -15.31 7.04
CA GLY A 85 5.59 -14.25 7.09
C GLY A 85 6.52 -14.20 5.87
N LYS A 86 6.25 -14.96 4.81
CA LYS A 86 7.08 -14.96 3.59
C LYS A 86 6.77 -13.83 2.63
N SER A 87 5.61 -13.20 2.77
CA SER A 87 5.22 -12.02 2.00
C SER A 87 4.93 -10.87 2.94
N TYR A 88 5.43 -9.70 2.58
CA TYR A 88 5.20 -8.45 3.30
C TYR A 88 4.04 -7.68 2.68
N LEU A 89 3.59 -6.63 3.37
CA LEU A 89 2.62 -5.70 2.81
C LEU A 89 3.30 -4.90 1.69
N HIS A 90 2.81 -5.04 0.46
CA HIS A 90 3.35 -4.37 -0.72
C HIS A 90 2.37 -3.29 -1.18
N ILE A 91 2.83 -2.04 -1.22
CA ILE A 91 1.99 -0.88 -1.55
C ILE A 91 2.68 -0.05 -2.64
N HIS A 92 1.95 0.23 -3.72
CA HIS A 92 2.32 1.25 -4.71
C HIS A 92 1.84 2.61 -4.22
N HIS A 93 2.74 3.43 -3.68
CA HIS A 93 2.40 4.74 -3.15
C HIS A 93 2.58 5.85 -4.19
N GLU A 94 1.83 6.95 -4.03
CA GLU A 94 2.03 8.18 -4.81
C GLU A 94 3.37 8.86 -4.46
N ASP A 95 3.78 9.86 -5.24
CA ASP A 95 4.92 10.72 -4.90
C ASP A 95 4.84 11.28 -3.47
N ILE A 96 5.99 11.29 -2.78
CA ILE A 96 6.21 11.84 -1.44
C ILE A 96 7.29 12.94 -1.55
N PRO A 97 6.93 14.18 -1.97
CA PRO A 97 7.92 15.22 -2.26
C PRO A 97 8.75 15.67 -1.04
N ASP A 98 8.20 15.49 0.16
CA ASP A 98 8.79 15.89 1.43
C ASP A 98 9.55 14.76 2.14
N PHE A 99 9.72 13.61 1.47
CA PHE A 99 10.46 12.49 2.05
C PHE A 99 11.88 12.92 2.43
N LYS A 100 12.21 12.73 3.71
CA LYS A 100 13.53 12.97 4.28
C LYS A 100 14.35 11.70 4.24
N GLY A 101 15.59 11.79 3.75
CA GLY A 101 16.57 10.72 3.78
C GLY A 101 17.19 10.50 5.16
N ARG A 102 18.14 9.57 5.26
CA ARG A 102 18.83 9.22 6.51
C ARG A 102 19.63 10.38 7.10
N ASP A 103 20.10 11.28 6.26
CA ASP A 103 20.80 12.50 6.65
C ASP A 103 19.85 13.65 7.07
N GLY A 104 18.54 13.40 7.06
CA GLY A 104 17.51 14.38 7.39
C GLY A 104 17.20 15.38 6.26
N LYS A 105 17.89 15.31 5.12
CA LYS A 105 17.61 16.18 3.97
C LYS A 105 16.38 15.69 3.23
N VAL A 106 15.58 16.63 2.75
CA VAL A 106 14.44 16.33 1.87
C VAL A 106 15.00 15.93 0.51
N THR A 107 14.79 14.67 0.14
CA THR A 107 15.16 14.13 -1.18
C THR A 107 13.93 13.91 -2.05
N GLY A 108 12.75 13.92 -1.44
CA GLY A 108 11.55 13.38 -2.07
C GLY A 108 11.66 11.88 -2.31
N MET A 109 10.54 11.30 -2.73
CA MET A 109 10.45 9.93 -3.20
C MET A 109 9.38 9.91 -4.30
N ASN A 110 9.75 9.47 -5.49
CA ASN A 110 8.76 9.28 -6.56
C ASN A 110 7.85 8.10 -6.20
N GLU A 111 6.70 8.01 -6.84
CA GLU A 111 5.83 6.85 -6.78
C GLU A 111 6.59 5.56 -7.09
N MET A 112 6.37 4.56 -6.26
CA MET A 112 6.96 3.24 -6.41
C MET A 112 6.20 2.21 -5.57
N SER A 113 6.34 0.94 -5.94
CA SER A 113 5.91 -0.17 -5.09
C SER A 113 6.99 -0.49 -4.05
N MET A 114 6.61 -0.45 -2.78
CA MET A 114 7.50 -0.65 -1.63
C MET A 114 6.98 -1.74 -0.71
N ASP A 115 7.91 -2.55 -0.17
CA ASP A 115 7.65 -3.51 0.89
C ASP A 115 7.67 -2.84 2.27
N PHE A 116 6.60 -3.03 3.03
CA PHE A 116 6.47 -2.64 4.41
C PHE A 116 6.61 -3.87 5.30
N LEU A 117 7.80 -4.04 5.88
CA LEU A 117 8.14 -5.17 6.76
C LEU A 117 7.43 -5.08 8.12
N GLY A 118 7.14 -3.85 8.57
CA GLY A 118 6.52 -3.57 9.85
C GLY A 118 5.06 -3.14 9.72
N ILE A 119 4.19 -3.77 10.49
CA ILE A 119 2.80 -3.33 10.73
C ILE A 119 2.61 -3.14 12.23
N ALA A 120 2.13 -1.97 12.64
CA ALA A 120 1.90 -1.67 14.05
C ALA A 120 0.73 -2.49 14.61
N PRO A 121 0.75 -2.82 15.92
CA PRO A 121 -0.40 -3.44 16.57
C PRO A 121 -1.67 -2.59 16.39
N GLY A 122 -2.79 -3.25 16.08
CA GLY A 122 -4.09 -2.59 15.90
C GLY A 122 -4.39 -2.11 14.47
N VAL A 123 -3.44 -2.24 13.54
CA VAL A 123 -3.73 -2.04 12.11
C VAL A 123 -4.45 -3.28 11.57
N ASP A 124 -5.72 -3.13 11.19
CA ASP A 124 -6.53 -4.21 10.62
C ASP A 124 -6.41 -4.25 9.09
N LEU A 125 -5.96 -5.40 8.57
CA LEU A 125 -5.84 -5.65 7.12
C LEU A 125 -6.95 -6.57 6.58
N SER A 126 -7.82 -7.09 7.44
CA SER A 126 -8.81 -8.13 7.08
C SER A 126 -9.84 -7.67 6.04
N GLN A 127 -10.10 -6.36 5.97
CA GLN A 127 -11.07 -5.75 5.05
C GLN A 127 -10.45 -5.24 3.74
N LEU A 128 -9.13 -5.42 3.61
CA LEU A 128 -8.36 -4.95 2.48
C LEU A 128 -8.10 -6.09 1.50
N LYS A 129 -7.98 -5.74 0.21
CA LYS A 129 -7.58 -6.68 -0.84
C LYS A 129 -6.58 -6.01 -1.78
N VAL A 130 -5.85 -6.84 -2.52
CA VAL A 130 -5.03 -6.38 -3.64
C VAL A 130 -5.88 -5.56 -4.61
N GLY A 131 -5.35 -4.42 -5.03
CA GLY A 131 -6.00 -3.44 -5.89
C GLY A 131 -6.78 -2.36 -5.15
N ASP A 132 -7.02 -2.47 -3.83
CA ASP A 132 -7.74 -1.43 -3.08
C ASP A 132 -6.93 -0.12 -3.03
N PRO A 133 -7.56 1.03 -3.33
CA PRO A 133 -6.97 2.33 -3.01
C PRO A 133 -7.04 2.55 -1.49
N ILE A 134 -5.95 3.04 -0.93
CA ILE A 134 -5.79 3.26 0.50
C ILE A 134 -5.13 4.62 0.77
N GLU A 135 -5.42 5.17 1.94
CA GLU A 135 -4.59 6.17 2.61
C GLU A 135 -3.93 5.48 3.80
N PHE A 136 -2.62 5.64 3.96
CA PHE A 136 -1.90 5.00 5.05
C PHE A 136 -0.87 5.95 5.63
N THR A 137 -0.60 5.76 6.92
CA THR A 137 0.44 6.46 7.65
C THR A 137 1.55 5.47 7.96
N PHE A 138 2.79 5.84 7.64
CA PHE A 138 3.95 5.05 8.02
C PHE A 138 5.03 5.92 8.66
N GLU A 139 5.81 5.27 9.51
CA GLU A 139 6.96 5.84 10.17
C GLU A 139 8.24 5.33 9.52
N VAL A 140 9.23 6.20 9.44
CA VAL A 140 10.61 5.84 9.09
C VAL A 140 11.47 5.91 10.34
N ARG A 141 12.18 4.82 10.61
CA ARG A 141 13.06 4.63 11.76
C ARG A 141 14.43 4.19 11.27
N TRP A 142 15.35 5.14 11.06
CA TRP A 142 16.69 4.86 10.53
C TRP A 142 17.60 4.12 11.51
N LYS A 143 17.27 4.16 12.80
CA LYS A 143 18.05 3.56 13.91
C LYS A 143 17.35 2.38 14.58
N SER A 144 16.25 1.90 14.02
CA SER A 144 15.49 0.78 14.61
C SER A 144 14.96 -0.15 13.55
N ASP A 145 14.58 -1.34 13.98
CA ASP A 145 13.92 -2.35 13.15
C ASP A 145 12.48 -2.54 13.66
N PRO A 146 11.46 -2.58 12.78
CA PRO A 146 11.54 -2.38 11.33
C PRO A 146 11.83 -0.92 10.96
N ARG A 147 12.55 -0.73 9.85
CA ARG A 147 12.91 0.60 9.33
C ARG A 147 11.70 1.38 8.82
N SER A 148 10.70 0.68 8.27
CA SER A 148 9.41 1.23 7.87
C SER A 148 8.31 0.52 8.65
N LEU A 149 7.46 1.29 9.33
CA LEU A 149 6.36 0.77 10.14
C LEU A 149 5.05 1.45 9.73
N VAL A 150 4.10 0.67 9.20
CA VAL A 150 2.75 1.17 8.93
C VAL A 150 1.97 1.26 10.24
N THR A 151 1.53 2.47 10.61
CA THR A 151 0.82 2.74 11.87
C THR A 151 -0.67 2.95 11.68
N LYS A 152 -1.10 3.27 10.46
CA LYS A 152 -2.51 3.46 10.12
C LYS A 152 -2.74 3.08 8.67
N ILE A 153 -3.88 2.46 8.37
CA ILE A 153 -4.35 2.21 7.01
C ILE A 153 -5.85 2.43 6.97
N VAL A 154 -6.32 3.11 5.94
CA VAL A 154 -7.73 3.41 5.70
C VAL A 154 -8.02 3.11 4.24
N LYS A 155 -9.05 2.30 4.00
CA LYS A 155 -9.54 2.04 2.65
C LYS A 155 -10.25 3.28 2.11
N LEU A 156 -9.88 3.67 0.89
CA LEU A 156 -10.53 4.76 0.16
C LEU A 156 -11.67 4.22 -0.72
N PRO A 157 -12.59 5.09 -1.18
CA PRO A 157 -13.59 4.71 -2.18
C PRO A 157 -12.93 4.10 -3.44
N PRO A 158 -13.55 3.07 -4.06
CA PRO A 158 -12.95 2.34 -5.18
C PRO A 158 -12.74 3.19 -6.45
N ASP A 159 -13.46 4.31 -6.58
CA ASP A 159 -13.37 5.29 -7.66
C ASP A 159 -12.32 6.39 -7.41
N THR A 160 -11.59 6.30 -6.29
CA THR A 160 -10.51 7.24 -5.97
C THR A 160 -9.43 7.18 -7.04
N LYS A 161 -9.22 8.30 -7.73
CA LYS A 161 -8.13 8.45 -8.70
C LYS A 161 -6.81 8.65 -7.95
N LEU A 162 -5.91 7.68 -8.07
CA LEU A 162 -4.55 7.80 -7.58
C LEU A 162 -3.64 8.38 -8.67
N ARG A 163 -2.59 9.08 -8.25
CA ARG A 163 -1.53 9.57 -9.13
C ARG A 163 -0.44 8.49 -9.19
N LEU A 164 -0.73 7.43 -9.95
CA LEU A 164 0.17 6.31 -10.21
C LEU A 164 0.42 6.22 -11.72
N SER A 165 1.66 6.22 -12.17
CA SER A 165 2.08 6.24 -13.59
C SER A 165 1.73 4.97 -14.37
N GLY A 166 1.23 3.93 -13.69
CA GLY A 166 0.79 2.66 -14.28
C GLY A 166 -0.70 2.54 -14.58
N GLU A 167 -1.57 3.47 -14.15
CA GLU A 167 -3.01 3.41 -14.43
C GLU A 167 -3.34 3.95 -15.83
N GLY A 168 -3.10 3.13 -16.87
CA GLY A 168 -3.47 3.51 -18.24
C GLY A 168 -2.91 2.65 -19.38
N LYS A 169 -2.47 1.42 -19.13
CA LYS A 169 -2.00 0.50 -20.17
C LYS A 169 -2.72 -0.83 -20.18
#